data_AF-A0A086KNV2-F1
#
_entry.id   AF-A0A086KNV2-F1
#
_cell.length_a   1.000
_cell.length_b   1.000
_cell.length_c   1.000
_cell.angle_alpha   90.00
_cell.angle_beta   90.00
_cell.angle_gamma   90.00
#
_symmetry.space_group_name_H-M   'P 1'
#
loop_
_entity.id
_entity.type
_entity.pdbx_description
1 polymer ?
#
loop_
_entity_poly.entity_id
_entity_poly.type
_entity_poly.pdbx_seq_one_letter_code
_entity_poly.pdbx_strand_id
1 'polypeptide(L)'
;MLERKKFGSRGWNMTYPFSIGDLRDSSLVLFNYLETQNAVKVPWDDLRYIFGEIMYGGHIIDVRDRLLCNTYLDFFMQDRLLDEAELFPFCEGRDGVSFRTPAPQSYERYLESIEGMPQETPLAFGLHPNAEIGYRTQQCNELFATLLQLQPRKASAEGGAGSQGGQMHAEQVCHEILEEMGDSRFDIEEIAQAIPDEEKGPYQHVFLQECQCMNVLVTEMIRSLSELELGFKGELTMSSLMEDLAANLVLDKVPPSWTK
;
A
#
# COMPACT_ATOMS: atom_id res chain seq x y z
N MET A 1 -4.29 -16.35 1.74
CA MET A 1 -4.18 -15.11 2.54
C MET A 1 -2.85 -14.37 2.34
N LEU A 2 -1.70 -15.05 2.40
CA LEU A 2 -0.38 -14.43 2.26
C LEU A 2 -0.18 -13.72 0.90
N GLU A 3 -0.52 -14.39 -0.19
CA GLU A 3 -0.37 -13.84 -1.55
C GLU A 3 -1.22 -12.59 -1.83
N ARG A 4 -2.27 -12.34 -1.03
CA ARG A 4 -3.07 -11.11 -1.16
C ARG A 4 -2.24 -9.85 -0.86
N LYS A 5 -1.13 -9.96 -0.14
CA LYS A 5 -0.19 -8.86 0.11
C LYS A 5 0.33 -8.23 -1.19
N LYS A 6 0.41 -9.00 -2.29
CA LYS A 6 0.80 -8.51 -3.62
C LYS A 6 -0.11 -7.38 -4.14
N PHE A 7 -1.36 -7.29 -3.67
CA PHE A 7 -2.37 -6.36 -4.20
C PHE A 7 -2.55 -5.09 -3.34
N GLY A 8 -1.59 -4.78 -2.47
CA GLY A 8 -1.63 -3.58 -1.62
C GLY A 8 -2.92 -3.48 -0.81
N SER A 9 -3.49 -2.27 -0.73
CA SER A 9 -4.73 -1.98 0.02
C SER A 9 -5.96 -2.76 -0.43
N ARG A 10 -5.98 -3.28 -1.66
CA ARG A 10 -7.07 -4.13 -2.15
C ARG A 10 -6.96 -5.56 -1.61
N GLY A 11 -5.76 -5.98 -1.27
CA GLY A 11 -5.47 -7.26 -0.66
C GLY A 11 -5.71 -7.24 0.85
N TRP A 12 -5.00 -6.34 1.52
CA TRP A 12 -5.02 -6.08 2.96
C TRP A 12 -4.84 -4.57 3.22
N ASN A 13 -5.56 -4.00 4.18
CA ASN A 13 -5.39 -2.60 4.55
C ASN A 13 -4.03 -2.36 5.22
N MET A 14 -3.54 -3.34 5.99
CA MET A 14 -2.22 -3.31 6.61
C MET A 14 -1.36 -4.53 6.27
N THR A 15 -0.04 -4.38 6.42
CA THR A 15 0.89 -5.49 6.21
C THR A 15 1.06 -6.28 7.51
N TYR A 16 0.59 -7.52 7.50
CA TYR A 16 0.72 -8.43 8.64
C TYR A 16 1.91 -9.38 8.48
N PRO A 17 2.69 -9.62 9.55
CA PRO A 17 3.88 -10.49 9.51
C PRO A 17 3.52 -11.96 9.71
N PHE A 18 2.69 -12.52 8.81
CA PHE A 18 2.37 -13.95 8.87
C PHE A 18 3.63 -14.80 8.64
N SER A 19 3.88 -15.74 9.55
CA SER A 19 5.05 -16.60 9.57
C SER A 19 4.71 -18.04 9.23
N ILE A 20 5.71 -18.80 8.78
CA ILE A 20 5.64 -20.27 8.66
C ILE A 20 5.40 -20.90 10.03
N GLY A 21 5.85 -20.25 11.12
CA GLY A 21 5.57 -20.66 12.49
C GLY A 21 4.07 -20.74 12.78
N ASP A 22 3.30 -19.71 12.35
CA ASP A 22 1.85 -19.68 12.55
C ASP A 22 1.17 -20.86 11.84
N LEU A 23 1.64 -21.22 10.63
CA LEU A 23 1.12 -22.36 9.87
C LEU A 23 1.42 -23.70 10.56
N ARG A 24 2.66 -23.88 11.02
CA ARG A 24 3.09 -25.11 11.72
C ARG A 24 2.35 -25.27 13.04
N ASP A 25 2.22 -24.21 13.81
CA ASP A 25 1.58 -24.27 15.11
C ASP A 25 0.06 -24.45 14.94
N SER A 26 -0.54 -23.86 13.89
CA SER A 26 -1.94 -24.12 13.51
C SER A 26 -2.18 -25.59 13.11
N SER A 27 -1.25 -26.23 12.39
CA SER A 27 -1.39 -27.65 12.03
C SER A 27 -1.26 -28.58 13.24
N LEU A 28 -0.38 -28.26 14.20
CA LEU A 28 -0.28 -28.98 15.47
C LEU A 28 -1.55 -28.83 16.31
N VAL A 29 -2.10 -27.61 16.40
CA VAL A 29 -3.36 -27.36 17.11
C VAL A 29 -4.50 -28.10 16.44
N LEU A 30 -4.59 -28.08 15.11
CA LEU A 30 -5.60 -28.85 14.36
C LEU A 30 -5.54 -30.34 14.71
N PHE A 31 -4.34 -30.93 14.62
CA PHE A 31 -4.14 -32.35 14.87
C PHE A 31 -4.55 -32.73 16.30
N ASN A 32 -4.02 -32.02 17.30
CA ASN A 32 -4.32 -32.26 18.71
C ASN A 32 -5.81 -32.09 19.02
N TYR A 33 -6.45 -31.08 18.43
CA TYR A 33 -7.86 -30.79 18.65
C TYR A 33 -8.76 -31.91 18.10
N LEU A 34 -8.47 -32.37 16.88
CA LEU A 34 -9.23 -33.46 16.25
C LEU A 34 -9.02 -34.81 16.95
N GLU A 35 -7.80 -35.14 17.36
CA GLU A 35 -7.54 -36.38 18.13
C GLU A 35 -8.25 -36.38 19.49
N THR A 36 -8.25 -35.24 20.19
CA THR A 36 -8.83 -35.15 21.54
C THR A 36 -10.36 -35.19 21.51
N GLN A 37 -10.98 -34.52 20.53
CA GLN A 37 -12.44 -34.46 20.41
C GLN A 37 -13.05 -35.81 19.99
N ASN A 38 -12.28 -36.69 19.35
CA ASN A 38 -12.72 -37.98 18.79
C ASN A 38 -14.08 -37.88 18.06
N ALA A 39 -14.29 -36.73 17.41
CA ALA A 39 -15.60 -36.32 16.92
C ALA A 39 -15.89 -36.95 15.55
N VAL A 40 -17.10 -37.49 15.40
CA VAL A 40 -17.58 -38.07 14.12
C VAL A 40 -17.68 -37.00 13.03
N LYS A 41 -17.81 -35.73 13.41
CA LYS A 41 -17.88 -34.58 12.50
C LYS A 41 -16.82 -33.55 12.87
N VAL A 42 -16.24 -32.90 11.85
CA VAL A 42 -15.26 -31.82 12.04
C VAL A 42 -15.95 -30.58 12.66
N PRO A 43 -15.47 -30.08 13.81
CA PRO A 43 -16.01 -28.89 14.46
C PRO A 43 -15.49 -27.60 13.79
N TRP A 44 -16.07 -27.25 12.64
CA TRP A 44 -15.62 -26.09 11.85
C TRP A 44 -15.75 -24.75 12.57
N ASP A 45 -16.78 -24.55 13.41
CA ASP A 45 -16.95 -23.31 14.16
C ASP A 45 -15.78 -23.05 15.11
N ASP A 46 -15.37 -24.08 15.86
CA ASP A 46 -14.26 -23.99 16.80
C ASP A 46 -12.93 -23.77 16.07
N LEU A 47 -12.70 -24.48 14.96
CA LEU A 47 -11.49 -24.30 14.15
C LEU A 47 -11.40 -22.91 13.51
N ARG A 48 -12.52 -22.39 13.00
CA ARG A 48 -12.57 -21.02 12.45
C ARG A 48 -12.29 -19.98 13.51
N TYR A 49 -12.82 -20.17 14.72
CA TYR A 49 -12.52 -19.30 15.85
C TYR A 49 -11.04 -19.38 16.26
N ILE A 50 -10.49 -20.59 16.40
CA ILE A 50 -9.09 -20.79 16.79
C ILE A 50 -8.14 -20.16 15.75
N PHE A 51 -8.33 -20.41 14.46
CA PHE A 51 -7.43 -19.87 13.44
C PHE A 51 -7.68 -18.39 13.14
N GLY A 52 -8.95 -18.00 13.08
CA GLY A 52 -9.36 -16.64 12.72
C GLY A 52 -9.18 -15.62 13.82
N GLU A 53 -9.47 -15.97 15.07
CA GLU A 53 -9.41 -15.04 16.21
C GLU A 53 -8.13 -15.18 17.04
N ILE A 54 -7.62 -16.40 17.22
CA ILE A 54 -6.46 -16.65 18.11
C ILE A 54 -5.15 -16.68 17.31
N MET A 55 -5.00 -17.57 16.34
CA MET A 55 -3.72 -17.78 15.64
C MET A 55 -3.38 -16.61 14.70
N TYR A 56 -4.17 -16.43 13.64
CA TYR A 56 -3.95 -15.34 12.69
C TYR A 56 -4.59 -14.03 13.16
N GLY A 57 -5.71 -14.10 13.87
CA GLY A 57 -6.40 -12.93 14.42
C GLY A 57 -5.59 -12.16 15.47
N GLY A 58 -4.65 -12.83 16.16
CA GLY A 58 -3.71 -12.14 17.05
C GLY A 58 -2.81 -11.13 16.33
N HIS A 59 -2.55 -11.35 15.03
CA HIS A 59 -1.74 -10.45 14.21
C HIS A 59 -2.56 -9.36 13.53
N ILE A 60 -3.87 -9.58 13.32
CA ILE A 60 -4.73 -8.69 12.53
C ILE A 60 -5.37 -7.64 13.43
N ILE A 61 -4.94 -6.39 13.25
CA ILE A 61 -5.39 -5.25 14.07
C ILE A 61 -6.61 -4.54 13.43
N ASP A 62 -6.65 -4.43 12.10
CA ASP A 62 -7.75 -3.75 11.40
C ASP A 62 -9.02 -4.62 11.35
N VAL A 63 -10.17 -4.03 11.66
CA VAL A 63 -11.45 -4.73 11.76
C VAL A 63 -11.93 -5.24 10.40
N ARG A 64 -11.66 -4.51 9.31
CA ARG A 64 -12.05 -4.92 7.94
C ARG A 64 -11.18 -6.07 7.45
N ASP A 65 -9.89 -6.02 7.75
CA ASP A 65 -8.96 -7.12 7.49
C ASP A 65 -9.33 -8.37 8.32
N ARG A 66 -9.82 -8.19 9.55
CA ARG A 66 -10.32 -9.29 10.37
C ARG A 66 -11.58 -9.93 9.79
N LEU A 67 -12.52 -9.10 9.33
CA LEU A 67 -13.70 -9.55 8.59
C LEU A 67 -13.32 -10.35 7.33
N LEU A 68 -12.32 -9.86 6.58
CA LEU A 68 -11.80 -10.56 5.41
C LEU A 68 -11.24 -11.94 5.80
N CYS A 69 -10.38 -12.02 6.81
CA CYS A 69 -9.83 -13.28 7.31
C CYS A 69 -10.95 -14.27 7.67
N ASN A 70 -11.94 -13.83 8.45
CA ASN A 70 -13.05 -14.67 8.87
C ASN A 70 -13.91 -15.11 7.68
N THR A 71 -14.17 -14.23 6.71
CA THR A 71 -14.89 -14.57 5.47
C THR A 71 -14.15 -15.64 4.65
N TYR A 72 -12.81 -15.59 4.62
CA TYR A 72 -11.99 -16.61 3.99
C TYR A 72 -12.12 -17.96 4.69
N LEU A 73 -11.99 -17.97 6.01
CA LEU A 73 -12.12 -19.20 6.80
C LEU A 73 -13.54 -19.76 6.68
N ASP A 74 -14.56 -18.92 6.74
CA ASP A 74 -15.96 -19.30 6.51
C ASP A 74 -16.17 -19.94 5.16
N PHE A 75 -15.53 -19.42 4.10
CA PHE A 75 -15.65 -19.99 2.78
C PHE A 75 -14.93 -21.35 2.69
N PHE A 76 -13.65 -21.43 3.06
CA PHE A 76 -12.83 -22.62 2.83
C PHE A 76 -13.02 -23.74 3.87
N MET A 77 -13.27 -23.41 5.14
CA MET A 77 -13.37 -24.36 6.24
C MET A 77 -14.81 -24.86 6.41
N GLN A 78 -15.25 -25.67 5.46
CA GLN A 78 -16.58 -26.30 5.45
C GLN A 78 -16.46 -27.78 5.02
N ASP A 79 -17.51 -28.57 5.26
CA ASP A 79 -17.56 -30.00 4.89
C ASP A 79 -17.19 -30.24 3.41
N ARG A 80 -17.57 -29.32 2.50
CA ARG A 80 -17.22 -29.37 1.07
C ARG A 80 -15.72 -29.52 0.81
N LEU A 81 -14.87 -29.03 1.71
CA LEU A 81 -13.41 -29.13 1.60
C LEU A 81 -12.94 -30.58 1.55
N LEU A 82 -13.67 -31.49 2.20
CA LEU A 82 -13.38 -32.91 2.25
C LEU A 82 -13.84 -33.64 0.97
N ASP A 83 -14.77 -33.03 0.22
CA ASP A 83 -15.41 -33.59 -0.98
C ASP A 83 -14.87 -32.94 -2.27
N GLU A 84 -13.54 -32.84 -2.41
CA GLU A 84 -12.86 -32.29 -3.61
C GLU A 84 -13.32 -30.87 -4.00
N ALA A 85 -13.49 -29.98 -3.02
CA ALA A 85 -13.87 -28.58 -3.29
C ALA A 85 -12.93 -27.89 -4.28
N GLU A 86 -13.51 -27.03 -5.12
CA GLU A 86 -12.76 -26.12 -5.98
C GLU A 86 -12.05 -25.06 -5.12
N LEU A 87 -10.72 -25.05 -5.15
CA LEU A 87 -9.89 -24.07 -4.45
C LEU A 87 -9.74 -22.76 -5.25
N PHE A 88 -10.04 -22.81 -6.56
CA PHE A 88 -10.11 -21.65 -7.47
C PHE A 88 -11.55 -21.40 -7.95
N PRO A 89 -12.49 -21.08 -7.04
CA PRO A 89 -13.92 -21.07 -7.33
C PRO A 89 -14.37 -19.97 -8.30
N PHE A 90 -13.58 -18.88 -8.45
CA PHE A 90 -13.98 -17.69 -9.20
C PHE A 90 -13.37 -17.62 -10.61
N CYS A 91 -12.87 -18.74 -11.14
CA CYS A 91 -12.31 -18.84 -12.49
C CYS A 91 -13.40 -19.04 -13.58
N GLU A 92 -14.58 -18.44 -13.40
CA GLU A 92 -15.66 -18.52 -14.38
C GLU A 92 -15.23 -17.90 -15.72
N GLY A 93 -15.35 -18.67 -16.82
CA GLY A 93 -15.00 -18.22 -18.17
C GLY A 93 -13.59 -18.58 -18.65
N ARG A 94 -12.78 -19.31 -17.87
CA ARG A 94 -11.57 -20.01 -18.37
C ARG A 94 -11.83 -21.52 -18.38
N ASP A 95 -12.35 -22.02 -19.49
CA ASP A 95 -12.57 -23.45 -19.69
C ASP A 95 -11.28 -24.24 -19.41
N GLY A 96 -11.32 -25.17 -18.45
CA GLY A 96 -10.23 -26.09 -18.14
C GLY A 96 -9.32 -25.72 -16.96
N VAL A 97 -9.54 -24.58 -16.28
CA VAL A 97 -8.77 -24.21 -15.08
C VAL A 97 -9.55 -24.61 -13.83
N SER A 98 -9.45 -25.88 -13.43
CA SER A 98 -10.00 -26.40 -12.18
C SER A 98 -8.85 -26.96 -11.34
N PHE A 99 -8.76 -26.51 -10.09
CA PHE A 99 -7.81 -27.01 -9.11
C PHE A 99 -8.58 -27.30 -7.82
N ARG A 100 -8.86 -28.59 -7.65
CA ARG A 100 -9.65 -29.12 -6.55
C ARG A 100 -8.76 -29.55 -5.40
N THR A 101 -9.34 -29.61 -4.20
CA THR A 101 -8.67 -30.21 -3.06
C THR A 101 -8.35 -31.67 -3.36
N PRO A 102 -7.07 -32.09 -3.31
CA PRO A 102 -6.71 -33.48 -3.51
C PRO A 102 -7.24 -34.34 -2.36
N ALA A 103 -7.72 -35.55 -2.67
CA ALA A 103 -8.11 -36.54 -1.67
C ALA A 103 -6.92 -36.90 -0.77
N PRO A 104 -7.16 -37.40 0.47
CA PRO A 104 -6.08 -37.80 1.39
C PRO A 104 -5.11 -38.80 0.76
N GLN A 105 -3.88 -38.33 0.48
CA GLN A 105 -2.86 -39.10 -0.24
C GLN A 105 -1.48 -38.95 0.43
N SER A 106 -0.46 -39.62 -0.14
CA SER A 106 0.93 -39.46 0.32
C SER A 106 1.47 -38.06 0.05
N TYR A 107 2.49 -37.65 0.81
CA TYR A 107 3.16 -36.36 0.65
C TYR A 107 3.61 -36.09 -0.80
N GLU A 108 4.16 -37.09 -1.48
CA GLU A 108 4.62 -36.98 -2.87
C GLU A 108 3.47 -36.64 -3.83
N ARG A 109 2.28 -37.21 -3.65
CA ARG A 109 1.11 -36.91 -4.48
C ARG A 109 0.57 -35.51 -4.24
N TYR A 110 0.70 -34.97 -3.03
CA TYR A 110 0.37 -33.57 -2.77
C TYR A 110 1.32 -32.64 -3.53
N LEU A 111 2.62 -32.95 -3.60
CA LEU A 111 3.58 -32.18 -4.39
C LEU A 111 3.24 -32.20 -5.88
N GLU A 112 2.98 -33.39 -6.44
CA GLU A 112 2.55 -33.53 -7.84
C GLU A 112 1.28 -32.70 -8.14
N SER A 113 0.33 -32.68 -7.20
CA SER A 113 -0.90 -31.89 -7.34
C SER A 113 -0.59 -30.39 -7.36
N ILE A 114 0.28 -29.90 -6.46
CA ILE A 114 0.69 -28.49 -6.39
C ILE A 114 1.46 -28.07 -7.65
N GLU A 115 2.29 -28.94 -8.22
CA GLU A 115 3.01 -28.67 -9.47
C GLU A 115 2.07 -28.51 -10.67
N GLY A 116 0.92 -29.18 -10.65
CA GLY A 116 -0.15 -29.01 -11.64
C GLY A 116 -1.02 -27.77 -11.47
N MET A 117 -0.73 -26.91 -10.48
CA MET A 117 -1.55 -25.73 -10.18
C MET A 117 -1.50 -24.73 -11.36
N PRO A 118 -2.66 -24.17 -11.76
CA PRO A 118 -2.70 -23.14 -12.78
C PRO A 118 -2.01 -21.84 -12.33
N GLN A 119 -1.66 -21.00 -13.30
CA GLN A 119 -1.04 -19.71 -13.02
C GLN A 119 -1.91 -18.86 -12.07
N GLU A 120 -1.27 -18.27 -11.06
CA GLU A 120 -1.93 -17.38 -10.11
C GLU A 120 -2.63 -16.22 -10.83
N THR A 121 -3.90 -16.00 -10.51
CA THR A 121 -4.70 -14.86 -10.99
C THR A 121 -5.37 -14.17 -9.81
N PRO A 122 -5.74 -12.88 -9.92
CA PRO A 122 -6.47 -12.21 -8.84
C PRO A 122 -7.75 -12.95 -8.42
N LEU A 123 -8.43 -13.58 -9.38
CA LEU A 123 -9.64 -14.37 -9.14
C LEU A 123 -9.41 -15.55 -8.19
N ALA A 124 -8.24 -16.18 -8.27
CA ALA A 124 -7.82 -17.22 -7.33
C ALA A 124 -7.88 -16.75 -5.88
N PHE A 125 -7.58 -15.47 -5.68
CA PHE A 125 -7.61 -14.82 -4.39
C PHE A 125 -8.90 -14.02 -4.18
N GLY A 126 -10.01 -14.35 -4.83
CA GLY A 126 -11.29 -13.66 -4.64
C GLY A 126 -11.24 -12.16 -4.97
N LEU A 127 -10.32 -11.73 -5.83
CA LEU A 127 -10.19 -10.35 -6.30
C LEU A 127 -10.68 -10.23 -7.74
N HIS A 128 -11.26 -9.08 -8.06
CA HIS A 128 -11.63 -8.75 -9.45
C HIS A 128 -10.37 -8.74 -10.36
N PRO A 129 -10.44 -9.19 -11.62
CA PRO A 129 -9.30 -9.23 -12.55
C PRO A 129 -8.55 -7.90 -12.69
N ASN A 130 -9.25 -6.76 -12.61
CA ASN A 130 -8.66 -5.42 -12.61
C ASN A 130 -7.63 -5.18 -11.47
N ALA A 131 -7.59 -6.02 -10.44
CA ALA A 131 -6.53 -5.96 -9.44
C ALA A 131 -5.15 -6.30 -10.03
N GLU A 132 -5.09 -7.10 -11.09
CA GLU A 132 -3.84 -7.34 -11.81
C GLU A 132 -3.30 -6.07 -12.46
N ILE A 133 -4.17 -5.23 -13.04
CA ILE A 133 -3.74 -3.98 -13.69
C ILE A 133 -2.98 -3.11 -12.68
N GLY A 134 -3.55 -2.85 -11.51
CA GLY A 134 -2.92 -2.04 -10.48
C GLY A 134 -1.60 -2.65 -9.97
N TYR A 135 -1.56 -3.96 -9.76
CA TYR A 135 -0.34 -4.68 -9.39
C TYR A 135 0.77 -4.51 -10.45
N ARG A 136 0.44 -4.72 -11.73
CA ARG A 136 1.41 -4.56 -12.83
C ARG A 136 1.88 -3.12 -12.96
N THR A 137 0.97 -2.14 -12.83
CA THR A 137 1.33 -0.72 -12.84
C THR A 137 2.31 -0.39 -11.73
N GLN A 138 2.08 -0.89 -10.51
CA GLN A 138 3.00 -0.69 -9.39
C GLN A 138 4.37 -1.31 -9.67
N GLN A 139 4.43 -2.54 -10.18
CA GLN A 139 5.70 -3.18 -10.56
C GLN A 139 6.46 -2.37 -11.62
N CYS A 140 5.76 -1.82 -12.62
CA CYS A 140 6.37 -0.94 -13.62
C CYS A 140 6.89 0.36 -12.98
N ASN A 141 6.14 0.99 -12.09
CA ASN A 141 6.58 2.20 -11.39
C ASN A 141 7.82 1.94 -10.52
N GLU A 142 7.86 0.82 -9.79
CA GLU A 142 9.01 0.40 -9.01
C GLU A 142 10.23 0.15 -9.92
N LEU A 143 10.03 -0.53 -11.06
CA LEU A 143 11.08 -0.75 -12.05
C LEU A 143 11.65 0.57 -12.58
N PHE A 144 10.79 1.52 -12.98
CA PHE A 144 11.23 2.83 -13.47
C PHE A 144 11.94 3.64 -12.37
N ALA A 145 11.44 3.59 -11.14
CA ALA A 145 12.08 4.24 -10.00
C ALA A 145 13.48 3.65 -9.73
N THR A 146 13.63 2.32 -9.77
CA THR A 146 14.95 1.67 -9.64
C THR A 146 15.87 2.04 -10.79
N LEU A 147 15.37 2.07 -12.03
CA LEU A 147 16.16 2.48 -13.20
C LEU A 147 16.67 3.92 -13.08
N LEU A 148 15.82 4.84 -12.61
CA LEU A 148 16.17 6.24 -12.38
C LEU A 148 17.22 6.39 -11.26
N GLN A 149 17.16 5.55 -10.22
CA GLN A 149 18.17 5.53 -9.15
C GLN A 149 19.52 4.98 -9.60
N LEU A 150 19.54 4.05 -10.55
CA LEU A 150 20.76 3.48 -11.13
C LEU A 150 21.47 4.44 -12.10
N GLN A 151 20.80 5.50 -12.54
CA GLN A 151 21.41 6.50 -13.41
C GLN A 151 22.60 7.15 -12.70
N PRO A 152 23.81 7.16 -13.31
CA PRO A 152 25.01 7.62 -12.64
C PRO A 152 24.95 9.13 -12.36
N ARG A 153 24.63 9.51 -11.12
CA ARG A 153 24.61 10.90 -10.64
C ARG A 153 25.98 11.60 -10.69
N LYS A 154 27.08 10.84 -10.77
CA LYS A 154 28.47 11.36 -10.74
C LYS A 154 29.24 11.20 -12.05
N ALA A 155 28.65 10.67 -13.12
CA ALA A 155 29.33 10.60 -14.43
C ALA A 155 29.37 11.95 -15.18
N SER A 156 29.07 13.06 -14.51
CA SER A 156 29.14 14.41 -15.08
C SER A 156 30.26 15.27 -14.48
N ALA A 157 31.14 14.72 -13.64
CA ALA A 157 32.29 15.46 -13.11
C ALA A 157 33.38 15.75 -14.18
N GLU A 158 33.33 15.10 -15.35
CA GLU A 158 34.28 15.34 -16.46
C GLU A 158 33.61 15.65 -17.81
N GLY A 159 32.30 15.87 -17.84
CA GLY A 159 31.58 16.16 -19.09
C GLY A 159 30.31 16.97 -18.86
N GLY A 160 30.38 18.26 -19.14
CA GLY A 160 29.27 19.21 -19.01
C GLY A 160 28.10 18.84 -19.93
N ALA A 161 26.96 18.51 -19.33
CA ALA A 161 25.60 18.62 -19.87
C ALA A 161 24.57 17.96 -18.91
N GLY A 162 24.95 16.85 -18.25
CA GLY A 162 24.01 16.03 -17.46
C GLY A 162 23.64 16.59 -16.09
N SER A 163 24.60 17.11 -15.32
CA SER A 163 24.32 17.70 -13.99
C SER A 163 23.68 19.08 -14.07
N GLN A 164 24.04 19.88 -15.08
CA GLN A 164 23.44 21.19 -15.32
C GLN A 164 21.97 21.07 -15.71
N GLY A 165 21.58 20.03 -16.47
CA GLY A 165 20.18 19.82 -16.84
C GLY A 165 19.27 19.59 -15.63
N GLY A 166 19.70 18.78 -14.66
CA GLY A 166 18.94 18.54 -13.43
C GLY A 166 18.81 19.78 -12.55
N GLN A 167 19.91 20.52 -12.38
CA GLN A 167 19.88 21.75 -11.58
C GLN A 167 19.05 22.86 -12.26
N MET A 168 19.21 23.08 -13.57
CA MET A 168 18.39 24.04 -14.33
C MET A 168 16.91 23.66 -14.31
N HIS A 169 16.58 22.36 -14.39
CA HIS A 169 15.20 21.90 -14.29
C HIS A 169 14.62 22.15 -12.90
N ALA A 170 15.36 21.85 -11.82
CA ALA A 170 14.92 22.16 -10.46
C ALA A 170 14.74 23.68 -10.24
N GLU A 171 15.63 24.50 -10.80
CA GLU A 171 15.52 25.96 -10.74
C GLU A 171 14.28 26.47 -11.49
N GLN A 172 14.01 25.93 -12.68
CA GLN A 172 12.80 26.25 -13.45
C GLN A 172 11.52 25.89 -12.68
N VAL A 173 11.44 24.65 -12.18
CA VAL A 173 10.27 24.18 -11.41
C VAL A 173 10.10 24.99 -10.12
N CYS A 174 11.20 25.31 -9.44
CA CYS A 174 11.18 26.17 -8.26
C CYS A 174 10.59 27.55 -8.58
N HIS A 175 11.00 28.16 -9.70
CA HIS A 175 10.50 29.45 -10.15
C HIS A 175 9.02 29.40 -10.52
N GLU A 176 8.60 28.38 -11.29
CA GLU A 176 7.20 28.18 -11.68
C GLU A 176 6.28 28.03 -10.45
N ILE A 177 6.68 27.21 -9.46
CA ILE A 177 5.92 27.04 -8.22
C ILE A 177 5.85 28.35 -7.42
N LEU A 178 6.96 29.09 -7.33
CA LEU A 178 6.99 30.37 -6.62
C LEU A 178 6.15 31.44 -7.30
N GLU A 179 6.08 31.45 -8.64
CA GLU A 179 5.24 32.39 -9.39
C GLU A 179 3.74 32.11 -9.19
N GLU A 180 3.33 30.85 -9.16
CA GLU A 180 1.93 30.46 -8.97
C GLU A 180 1.47 30.56 -7.50
N MET A 181 2.33 30.15 -6.56
CA MET A 181 1.99 30.02 -5.14
C MET A 181 2.43 31.22 -4.28
N GLY A 182 3.33 32.08 -4.78
CA GLY A 182 3.99 33.12 -4.00
C GLY A 182 3.03 34.10 -3.30
N ASP A 183 1.94 34.45 -3.99
CA ASP A 183 0.92 35.37 -3.49
C ASP A 183 -0.35 34.67 -2.98
N SER A 184 -0.41 33.34 -3.09
CA SER A 184 -1.59 32.55 -2.73
C SER A 184 -1.72 32.38 -1.21
N ARG A 185 -2.39 33.31 -0.55
CA ARG A 185 -2.72 33.22 0.89
C ARG A 185 -4.21 33.43 1.10
N PHE A 186 -4.79 32.63 1.99
CA PHE A 186 -6.15 32.86 2.46
C PHE A 186 -6.15 33.98 3.48
N ASP A 187 -6.83 35.09 3.20
CA ASP A 187 -7.10 36.10 4.22
C ASP A 187 -8.18 35.58 5.18
N ILE A 188 -7.73 35.00 6.28
CA ILE A 188 -8.60 34.38 7.29
C ILE A 188 -9.51 35.43 7.93
N GLU A 189 -9.06 36.68 8.05
CA GLU A 189 -9.84 37.75 8.66
C GLU A 189 -11.00 38.17 7.74
N GLU A 190 -10.71 38.36 6.45
CA GLU A 190 -11.74 38.65 5.44
C GLU A 190 -12.76 37.50 5.35
N ILE A 191 -12.29 36.26 5.29
CA ILE A 191 -13.15 35.07 5.22
C ILE A 191 -14.00 34.94 6.49
N ALA A 192 -13.45 35.18 7.67
CA ALA A 192 -14.18 35.10 8.93
C ALA A 192 -15.22 36.22 9.10
N GLN A 193 -14.96 37.40 8.51
CA GLN A 193 -15.90 38.52 8.50
C GLN A 193 -17.02 38.32 7.47
N ALA A 194 -16.75 37.63 6.37
CA ALA A 194 -17.76 37.29 5.36
C ALA A 194 -18.81 36.28 5.86
N ILE A 195 -18.49 35.49 6.90
CA ILE A 195 -19.40 34.51 7.49
C ILE A 195 -20.25 35.19 8.58
N PRO A 196 -21.59 35.21 8.46
CA PRO A 196 -22.48 35.75 9.49
C PRO A 196 -22.30 35.04 10.84
N ASP A 197 -22.29 35.78 11.94
CA ASP A 197 -22.09 35.21 13.29
C ASP A 197 -23.15 34.18 13.67
N GLU A 198 -24.37 34.30 13.15
CA GLU A 198 -25.47 33.34 13.37
C GLU A 198 -25.23 31.99 12.65
N GLU A 199 -24.39 31.97 11.61
CA GLU A 199 -24.05 30.78 10.82
C GLU A 199 -22.70 30.17 11.22
N LYS A 200 -21.97 30.77 12.18
CA LYS A 200 -20.70 30.24 12.69
C LYS A 200 -20.95 29.01 13.57
N GLY A 201 -21.07 27.86 12.92
CA GLY A 201 -21.15 26.55 13.56
C GLY A 201 -19.81 25.80 13.55
N PRO A 202 -19.81 24.53 14.01
CA PRO A 202 -18.62 23.68 14.02
C PRO A 202 -17.96 23.52 12.64
N TYR A 203 -18.75 23.46 11.56
CA TYR A 203 -18.22 23.34 10.20
C TYR A 203 -17.46 24.58 9.74
N GLN A 204 -17.97 25.78 10.07
CA GLN A 204 -17.32 27.05 9.75
C GLN A 204 -16.01 27.20 10.53
N HIS A 205 -15.98 26.76 11.79
CA HIS A 205 -14.75 26.73 12.57
C HIS A 205 -13.70 25.77 12.00
N VAL A 206 -14.11 24.56 11.58
CA VAL A 206 -13.21 23.61 10.89
C VAL A 206 -12.70 24.22 9.58
N PHE A 207 -13.57 24.85 8.79
CA PHE A 207 -13.16 25.50 7.54
C PHE A 207 -12.09 26.59 7.78
N LEU A 208 -12.29 27.47 8.75
CA LEU A 208 -11.30 28.50 9.10
C LEU A 208 -9.98 27.88 9.59
N GLN A 209 -10.05 26.77 10.32
CA GLN A 209 -8.87 26.02 10.76
C GLN A 209 -8.12 25.38 9.58
N GLU A 210 -8.83 24.78 8.62
CA GLU A 210 -8.23 24.22 7.41
C GLU A 210 -7.53 25.32 6.59
N CYS A 211 -8.14 26.50 6.44
CA CYS A 211 -7.50 27.66 5.81
C CYS A 211 -6.21 28.07 6.54
N GLN A 212 -6.21 28.06 7.87
CA GLN A 212 -5.01 28.33 8.67
C GLN A 212 -3.91 27.28 8.42
N CYS A 213 -4.26 26.00 8.46
CA CYS A 213 -3.33 24.90 8.17
C CYS A 213 -2.74 25.04 6.75
N MET A 214 -3.56 25.39 5.77
CA MET A 214 -3.12 25.60 4.39
C MET A 214 -2.15 26.78 4.27
N ASN A 215 -2.42 27.88 4.97
CA ASN A 215 -1.51 29.03 5.02
C ASN A 215 -0.14 28.68 5.65
N VAL A 216 -0.13 27.84 6.69
CA VAL A 216 1.13 27.36 7.29
C VAL A 216 1.93 26.56 6.28
N LEU A 217 1.29 25.63 5.56
CA LEU A 217 1.93 24.83 4.52
C LEU A 217 2.49 25.71 3.39
N VAL A 218 1.68 26.63 2.85
CA VAL A 218 2.12 27.53 1.77
C VAL A 218 3.31 28.40 2.22
N THR A 219 3.28 28.92 3.45
CA THR A 219 4.38 29.71 4.01
C THR A 219 5.68 28.89 4.06
N GLU A 220 5.62 27.64 4.51
CA GLU A 220 6.78 26.75 4.55
C GLU A 220 7.28 26.38 3.15
N MET A 221 6.38 26.12 2.21
CA MET A 221 6.73 25.88 0.80
C MET A 221 7.47 27.08 0.21
N ILE A 222 6.91 28.28 0.31
CA ILE A 222 7.53 29.53 -0.18
C ILE A 222 8.89 29.73 0.48
N ARG A 223 8.98 29.62 1.82
CA ARG A 223 10.25 29.77 2.55
C ARG A 223 11.31 28.80 2.02
N SER A 224 10.98 27.53 1.92
CA SER A 224 11.92 26.48 1.49
C SER A 224 12.37 26.64 0.03
N LEU A 225 11.46 27.09 -0.86
CA LEU A 225 11.77 27.34 -2.27
C LEU A 225 12.57 28.63 -2.48
N SER A 226 12.25 29.72 -1.78
CA SER A 226 13.04 30.96 -1.84
C SER A 226 14.47 30.75 -1.31
N GLU A 227 14.62 29.98 -0.24
CA GLU A 227 15.93 29.58 0.27
C GLU A 227 16.72 28.75 -0.75
N LEU A 228 16.05 27.83 -1.46
CA LEU A 228 16.66 27.04 -2.52
C LEU A 228 17.09 27.92 -3.72
N GLU A 229 16.27 28.90 -4.11
CA GLU A 229 16.57 29.85 -5.19
C GLU A 229 17.84 30.67 -4.88
N LEU A 230 17.97 31.15 -3.63
CA LEU A 230 19.19 31.82 -3.16
C LEU A 230 20.41 30.89 -3.16
N GLY A 231 20.18 29.60 -2.86
CA GLY A 231 21.19 28.55 -3.00
C GLY A 231 21.66 28.36 -4.44
N PHE A 232 20.74 28.37 -5.42
CA PHE A 232 21.09 28.26 -6.85
C PHE A 232 21.86 29.48 -7.36
N LYS A 233 21.51 30.69 -6.89
CA LYS A 233 22.25 31.93 -7.19
C LYS A 233 23.63 32.00 -6.52
N GLY A 234 23.92 31.09 -5.59
CA GLY A 234 25.18 31.05 -4.84
C GLY A 234 25.28 32.10 -3.73
N GLU A 235 24.16 32.76 -3.39
CA GLU A 235 24.07 33.72 -2.29
C GLU A 235 24.00 33.02 -0.92
N LEU A 236 23.48 31.79 -0.91
CA LEU A 236 23.42 30.92 0.27
C LEU A 236 24.18 29.61 0.02
N THR A 237 24.89 29.12 1.03
CA THR A 237 25.52 27.79 0.98
C THR A 237 24.46 26.70 1.02
N MET A 238 24.45 25.81 0.02
CA MET A 238 23.52 24.68 -0.04
C MET A 238 23.62 23.81 1.21
N SER A 239 22.48 23.62 1.86
CA SER A 239 22.31 22.70 2.99
C SER A 239 21.82 21.32 2.50
N SER A 240 21.93 20.29 3.33
CA SER A 240 21.42 18.95 2.99
C SER A 240 19.92 18.96 2.71
N LEU A 241 19.15 19.80 3.40
CA LEU A 241 17.70 19.93 3.18
C LEU A 241 17.39 20.54 1.81
N MET A 242 18.22 21.48 1.35
CA MET A 242 18.09 22.07 0.01
C MET A 242 18.48 21.08 -1.08
N GLU A 243 19.52 20.29 -0.87
CA GLU A 243 19.92 19.24 -1.81
C GLU A 243 18.82 18.18 -1.94
N ASP A 244 18.22 17.75 -0.82
CA ASP A 244 17.09 16.82 -0.82
C ASP A 244 15.85 17.43 -1.50
N LEU A 245 15.56 18.71 -1.25
CA LEU A 245 14.47 19.43 -1.90
C LEU A 245 14.69 19.49 -3.43
N ALA A 246 15.86 19.95 -3.87
CA ALA A 246 16.23 20.01 -5.28
C ALA A 246 16.15 18.63 -5.94
N ALA A 247 16.64 17.58 -5.27
CA ALA A 247 16.57 16.22 -5.78
C ALA A 247 15.12 15.73 -5.92
N ASN A 248 14.22 16.09 -5.01
CA ASN A 248 12.81 15.74 -5.10
C ASN A 248 12.11 16.50 -6.24
N LEU A 249 12.45 17.79 -6.45
CA LEU A 249 11.95 18.57 -7.59
C LEU A 249 12.38 17.98 -8.93
N VAL A 250 13.65 17.56 -9.08
CA VAL A 250 14.13 16.89 -10.32
C VAL A 250 13.40 15.57 -10.59
N LEU A 251 12.93 14.89 -9.54
CA LEU A 251 12.29 13.59 -9.64
C LEU A 251 10.76 13.67 -9.67
N ASP A 252 10.19 14.88 -9.77
CA ASP A 252 8.75 15.14 -9.67
C ASP A 252 8.10 14.49 -8.43
N LYS A 253 8.80 14.54 -7.29
CA LYS A 253 8.33 13.99 -6.01
C LYS A 253 8.00 15.09 -5.03
N VAL A 254 6.94 14.88 -4.25
CA VAL A 254 6.60 15.76 -3.13
C VAL A 254 7.68 15.62 -2.05
N PRO A 255 8.34 16.72 -1.66
CA PRO A 255 9.31 16.75 -0.56
C PRO A 255 8.68 16.29 0.77
N PRO A 256 9.37 15.44 1.56
CA PRO A 256 8.86 14.96 2.85
C PRO A 256 8.61 16.06 3.90
N SER A 257 9.22 17.24 3.73
CA SER A 257 8.99 18.42 4.58
C SER A 257 7.59 18.99 4.39
N TRP A 258 6.99 18.85 3.20
CA TRP A 258 5.66 19.40 2.87
C TRP A 258 4.51 18.42 3.21
N THR A 259 4.83 17.18 3.57
CA THR A 259 3.82 16.17 3.95
C THR A 259 3.48 16.15 5.44
N LYS A 260 4.09 17.04 6.23
CA LYS A 260 3.92 17.14 7.68
C LYS A 260 3.13 18.38 8.04
#